data_AF-A0A2P4PZ95-F1
#
_entry.id   AF-A0A2P4PZ95-F1
#
_cell.length_a   1.000
_cell.length_b   1.000
_cell.length_c   1.000
_cell.angle_alpha   90.00
_cell.angle_beta   90.00
_cell.angle_gamma   90.00
#
_symmetry.space_group_name_H-M   'P 1'
#
loop_
_entity.id
_entity.type
_entity.pdbx_description
1 polymer ?
#
loop_
_entity_poly.entity_id
_entity_poly.type
_entity_poly.pdbx_seq_one_letter_code
_entity_poly.pdbx_strand_id
1 'polypeptide(L)'
;NADDAKATRFDITVDERRIFQHNGRKYLSEEMVDWQGPAIWIYNDAEFSPKDFQALIKLGTGGKSHDETKIGRFGIGFNCAFHLTDLPSFVSGKYIVFLDP
;
A
#
# COMPACT_ATOMS: atom_id res chain seq x y z
N ASN A 1 -12.00 0.61 2.76
CA ASN A 1 -10.86 -0.33 2.91
C ASN A 1 -10.77 -0.94 4.29
N ALA A 2 -10.37 -0.22 5.35
CA ALA A 2 -10.25 -0.80 6.69
C ALA A 2 -11.61 -1.30 7.24
N ASP A 3 -12.67 -0.50 7.06
CA ASP A 3 -14.04 -0.88 7.41
C ASP A 3 -14.54 -2.10 6.62
N ASP A 4 -14.33 -2.12 5.29
CA ASP A 4 -14.66 -3.29 4.45
C ASP A 4 -13.91 -4.56 4.87
N ALA A 5 -12.70 -4.41 5.42
CA ALA A 5 -11.89 -5.50 5.96
C ALA A 5 -12.30 -5.90 7.38
N LYS A 6 -13.29 -5.22 7.97
CA LYS A 6 -13.76 -5.39 9.35
C LYS A 6 -12.66 -5.19 10.39
N ALA A 7 -11.73 -4.28 10.11
CA ALA A 7 -10.71 -3.86 11.06
C ALA A 7 -11.35 -3.26 12.32
N THR A 8 -10.79 -3.56 13.49
CA THR A 8 -11.21 -2.95 14.76
C THR A 8 -10.32 -1.79 15.17
N ARG A 9 -9.14 -1.66 14.53
CA ARG A 9 -8.19 -0.59 14.75
C ARG A 9 -7.74 0.01 13.44
N PHE A 10 -7.60 1.33 13.42
CA PHE A 10 -7.10 2.09 12.30
C PHE A 10 -6.23 3.24 12.82
N ASP A 11 -5.02 3.37 12.29
CA ASP A 11 -4.09 4.44 12.66
C ASP A 11 -3.47 5.07 11.41
N ILE A 12 -3.24 6.38 11.47
CA ILE A 12 -2.45 7.12 10.48
C ILE A 12 -1.26 7.73 11.21
N THR A 13 -0.05 7.50 10.71
CA THR A 13 1.18 8.06 11.27
C THR A 13 1.95 8.77 10.17
N VAL A 14 2.27 10.04 10.39
CA VAL A 14 3.23 10.77 9.56
C VAL A 14 4.61 10.55 10.15
N ASP A 15 5.47 9.91 9.36
CA ASP A 15 6.85 9.60 9.71
C ASP A 15 7.77 10.59 8.98
N GLU A 16 8.27 11.57 9.72
CA GLU A 16 9.14 12.62 9.19
C GLU A 16 10.63 12.26 9.22
N ARG A 17 10.98 11.00 9.54
CA ARG A 17 12.37 10.56 9.59
C ARG A 17 13.02 10.74 8.22
N ARG A 18 14.09 11.52 8.21
CA ARG A 18 14.97 11.64 7.04
C ARG A 18 15.99 10.52 7.11
N ILE A 19 15.86 9.51 6.26
CA ILE A 19 16.94 8.55 6.10
C ILE A 19 18.03 9.25 5.29
N PHE A 20 19.01 9.78 6.01
CA PHE A 20 20.25 10.22 5.39
C PHE A 20 21.00 8.98 4.90
N GLN A 21 21.44 9.06 3.65
CA GLN A 21 22.14 8.01 2.94
C GLN A 21 23.34 7.49 3.75
N HIS A 22 23.66 6.21 3.53
CA HIS A 22 24.90 5.53 3.90
C HIS A 22 25.04 5.04 5.35
N ASN A 23 24.54 3.83 5.60
CA ASN A 23 25.21 2.85 6.45
C ASN A 23 24.76 1.43 6.07
N GLY A 24 25.39 0.85 5.04
CA GLY A 24 25.28 -0.59 4.73
C GLY A 24 23.91 -1.13 4.34
N ARG A 25 22.93 -0.26 4.01
CA ARG A 25 21.59 -0.71 3.59
C ARG A 25 21.65 -1.28 2.19
N LYS A 26 21.03 -2.46 2.01
CA LYS A 26 20.84 -3.09 0.71
C LYS A 26 19.39 -2.88 0.30
N TYR A 27 19.19 -2.37 -0.90
CA TYR A 27 17.88 -2.20 -1.51
C TYR A 27 17.63 -3.31 -2.54
N LEU A 28 16.38 -3.44 -3.03
CA LEU A 28 16.10 -4.34 -4.15
C LEU A 28 16.74 -3.81 -5.44
N SER A 29 16.79 -2.48 -5.60
CA SER A 29 17.49 -1.78 -6.68
C SER A 29 18.01 -0.42 -6.19
N GLU A 30 18.95 0.20 -6.90
CA GLU A 30 19.56 1.48 -6.50
C GLU A 30 18.54 2.63 -6.52
N GLU A 31 17.58 2.59 -7.45
CA GLU A 31 16.51 3.56 -7.63
C GLU A 31 15.59 3.65 -6.41
N MET A 32 15.53 2.60 -5.57
CA MET A 32 14.72 2.61 -4.34
C MET A 32 15.16 3.65 -3.30
N VAL A 33 16.33 4.27 -3.50
CA VAL A 33 16.87 5.31 -2.62
C VAL A 33 15.92 6.49 -2.45
N ASP A 34 15.16 6.83 -3.49
CA ASP A 34 14.27 8.00 -3.49
C ASP A 34 13.08 7.82 -2.53
N TRP A 35 12.64 6.57 -2.29
CA TRP A 35 11.56 6.24 -1.36
C TRP A 35 12.02 5.88 0.06
N GLN A 36 13.27 6.17 0.41
CA GLN A 36 13.77 6.00 1.79
C GLN A 36 13.48 7.23 2.68
N GLY A 37 12.77 8.25 2.18
CA GLY A 37 12.48 9.47 2.93
C GLY A 37 11.31 9.37 3.92
N PRO A 38 10.77 10.54 4.32
CA PRO A 38 9.52 10.63 5.07
C PRO A 38 8.37 9.86 4.40
N ALA A 39 7.46 9.32 5.20
CA ALA A 39 6.36 8.50 4.73
C ALA A 39 5.06 8.73 5.52
N ILE A 40 3.93 8.41 4.91
CA ILE A 40 2.63 8.31 5.60
C ILE A 40 2.31 6.83 5.75
N TRP A 41 2.27 6.36 6.99
CA TRP A 41 1.85 5.00 7.32
C TRP A 41 0.34 4.99 7.58
N ILE A 42 -0.35 4.06 6.91
CA ILE A 42 -1.76 3.78 7.13
C ILE A 42 -1.87 2.34 7.61
N TYR A 43 -2.27 2.16 8.86
CA TYR A 43 -2.38 0.86 9.51
C TYR A 43 -3.83 0.50 9.77
N ASN A 44 -4.15 -0.77 9.60
CA ASN A 44 -5.35 -1.39 10.16
C ASN A 44 -5.01 -2.83 10.59
N ASP A 45 -5.75 -3.37 11.55
CA ASP A 45 -5.50 -4.68 12.15
C ASP A 45 -6.11 -5.86 11.37
N ALA A 46 -6.74 -5.61 10.21
CA ALA A 46 -7.17 -6.67 9.32
C ALA A 46 -6.04 -7.11 8.37
N GLU A 47 -6.00 -8.41 8.06
CA GLU A 47 -5.03 -8.99 7.13
C GLU A 47 -5.69 -9.26 5.77
N PHE A 48 -4.99 -8.95 4.69
CA PHE A 48 -5.40 -9.27 3.32
C PHE A 48 -5.54 -10.78 3.12
N SER A 49 -6.66 -11.19 2.52
CA SER A 49 -6.82 -12.54 2.00
C SER A 49 -6.16 -12.69 0.62
N PRO A 50 -5.90 -13.92 0.13
CA PRO A 50 -5.43 -14.15 -1.23
C PRO A 50 -6.30 -13.50 -2.32
N LYS A 51 -7.61 -13.37 -2.07
CA LYS A 51 -8.55 -12.69 -2.98
C LYS A 51 -8.31 -11.19 -3.02
N ASP A 52 -7.99 -10.58 -1.88
CA ASP A 52 -7.69 -9.15 -1.81
C ASP A 52 -6.40 -8.82 -2.57
N PHE A 53 -5.36 -9.67 -2.44
CA PHE A 53 -4.14 -9.54 -3.25
C PHE A 53 -4.42 -9.66 -4.75
N GLN A 54 -5.23 -10.65 -5.18
CA GLN A 54 -5.60 -10.80 -6.59
C GLN A 54 -6.40 -9.61 -7.11
N ALA A 55 -7.32 -9.07 -6.30
CA ALA A 55 -8.07 -7.88 -6.65
C ALA A 55 -7.12 -6.69 -6.83
N LEU A 56 -6.15 -6.54 -5.94
CA LEU A 56 -5.19 -5.43 -5.95
C LEU A 56 -4.22 -5.50 -7.15
N ILE A 57 -3.74 -6.69 -7.52
CA ILE A 57 -2.94 -6.92 -8.74
C ILE A 57 -3.75 -6.56 -10.00
N LYS A 58 -5.03 -6.94 -10.04
CA LYS A 58 -5.91 -6.64 -11.18
C LYS A 58 -6.15 -5.14 -11.38
N LEU A 59 -5.96 -4.32 -10.34
CA LEU A 59 -6.03 -2.85 -10.44
C LEU A 59 -4.95 -2.30 -11.36
N GLY A 60 -3.71 -2.80 -11.25
CA GLY A 60 -2.61 -2.40 -12.14
C GLY A 60 -2.89 -2.74 -13.61
N THR A 61 -3.77 -3.69 -13.88
CA THR A 61 -4.13 -4.13 -15.23
C THR A 61 -5.46 -3.55 -15.76
N GLY A 62 -6.09 -2.61 -15.06
CA GLY A 62 -7.32 -1.93 -15.53
C GLY A 62 -8.62 -2.74 -15.41
N GLY A 63 -8.63 -3.81 -14.62
CA GLY A 63 -9.80 -4.68 -14.44
C GLY A 63 -10.80 -4.10 -13.44
N LYS A 64 -11.93 -3.55 -13.90
CA LYS A 64 -13.07 -3.16 -13.05
C LYS A 64 -13.62 -4.40 -12.32
N SER A 65 -13.29 -4.60 -11.04
CA SER A 65 -13.95 -5.65 -10.24
C SER A 65 -15.33 -5.15 -9.80
N HIS A 66 -16.38 -5.72 -10.39
CA HIS A 66 -17.79 -5.51 -10.04
C HIS A 66 -18.14 -6.33 -8.79
N ASP A 67 -17.77 -5.84 -7.60
CA ASP A 67 -18.33 -6.36 -6.34
C ASP A 67 -19.13 -5.24 -5.66
N GLU A 68 -20.46 -5.33 -5.75
CA GLU A 68 -21.40 -4.31 -5.29
C GLU A 68 -21.60 -4.31 -3.76
N THR A 69 -21.02 -5.29 -3.06
CA THR A 69 -21.16 -5.47 -1.61
C THR A 69 -20.12 -4.69 -0.79
N LYS A 70 -19.12 -4.10 -1.43
CA LYS A 70 -18.05 -3.36 -0.77
C LYS A 70 -18.23 -1.86 -0.99
N ILE A 71 -18.14 -1.10 0.10
CA ILE A 71 -18.42 0.35 0.11
C ILE A 71 -17.39 1.08 -0.76
N GLY A 72 -16.15 0.56 -0.77
CA GLY A 72 -15.16 0.89 -1.78
C GLY A 72 -15.24 -0.06 -2.98
N ARG A 73 -15.45 0.48 -4.19
CA ARG A 73 -14.96 -0.19 -5.40
C ARG A 73 -13.46 -0.35 -5.25
N PHE A 74 -12.99 -1.53 -4.87
CA PHE A 74 -11.56 -1.84 -4.81
C PHE A 74 -10.93 -1.35 -6.11
N GLY A 75 -10.00 -0.40 -5.99
CA GLY A 75 -9.42 0.28 -7.13
C GLY A 75 -9.46 1.79 -7.04
N ILE A 76 -10.64 2.39 -6.98
CA ILE A 76 -10.75 3.84 -7.10
C ILE A 76 -10.18 4.53 -5.86
N GLY A 77 -10.48 4.01 -4.67
CA GLY A 77 -10.03 4.61 -3.41
C GLY A 77 -8.53 4.42 -3.14
N PHE A 78 -7.91 3.35 -3.65
CA PHE A 78 -6.47 3.13 -3.47
C PHE A 78 -5.65 4.01 -4.43
N ASN A 79 -6.16 4.31 -5.63
CA ASN A 79 -5.46 5.17 -6.58
C ASN A 79 -5.16 6.57 -6.02
N CYS A 80 -5.88 7.03 -5.00
CA CYS A 80 -5.56 8.28 -4.31
C CYS A 80 -4.16 8.27 -3.66
N ALA A 81 -3.56 7.10 -3.39
CA ALA A 81 -2.19 7.00 -2.91
C ALA A 81 -1.18 7.58 -3.90
N PHE A 82 -1.45 7.51 -5.21
CA PHE A 82 -0.59 8.08 -6.26
C PHE A 82 -0.58 9.62 -6.28
N HIS A 83 -1.47 10.29 -5.55
CA HIS A 83 -1.31 11.73 -5.31
C HIS A 83 -0.22 12.06 -4.28
N LEU A 84 0.25 11.06 -3.53
CA LEU A 84 1.22 11.23 -2.44
C LEU A 84 2.56 10.55 -2.71
N THR A 85 2.57 9.43 -3.44
CA THR A 85 3.78 8.67 -3.74
C THR A 85 3.66 7.93 -5.07
N ASP A 86 4.76 7.86 -5.82
CA ASP A 86 4.86 7.09 -7.06
C ASP A 86 5.04 5.58 -6.81
N LEU A 87 5.42 5.19 -5.59
CA LEU A 87 5.64 3.78 -5.22
C LEU A 87 4.86 3.43 -3.93
N PRO A 88 3.53 3.35 -3.98
CA PRO A 88 2.75 2.90 -2.85
C PRO A 88 3.13 1.45 -2.52
N SER A 89 3.36 1.20 -1.23
CA SER A 89 3.77 -0.11 -0.72
C SER A 89 2.96 -0.49 0.50
N PHE A 90 2.81 -1.80 0.72
CA PHE A 90 2.08 -2.31 1.87
C PHE A 90 2.63 -3.66 2.32
N VAL A 91 2.38 -3.95 3.60
CA VAL A 91 2.70 -5.23 4.24
C VAL A 91 1.42 -5.81 4.78
N SER A 92 1.17 -7.09 4.51
CA SER A 92 0.07 -7.83 5.10
C SER A 92 0.43 -9.30 5.23
N GLY A 93 0.30 -9.84 6.45
CA GLY A 93 0.71 -11.19 6.77
C GLY A 93 2.19 -11.40 6.49
N LYS A 94 2.50 -12.32 5.57
CA LYS A 94 3.86 -12.66 5.14
C LYS A 94 4.32 -11.97 3.85
N TYR A 95 3.51 -11.05 3.31
CA TYR A 95 3.77 -10.42 2.01
C TYR A 95 4.12 -8.95 2.18
N ILE A 96 5.10 -8.50 1.39
CA ILE A 96 5.37 -7.09 1.12
C ILE A 96 5.16 -6.87 -0.38
N VAL A 97 4.48 -5.79 -0.74
CA VAL A 97 4.15 -5.44 -2.12
C VAL A 97 4.54 -3.99 -2.37
N PHE A 98 5.18 -3.77 -3.53
CA PHE A 98 5.49 -2.47 -4.08
C PHE A 98 4.74 -2.35 -5.41
N LEU A 99 4.00 -1.26 -5.59
CA LEU A 99 3.22 -1.03 -6.81
C LEU A 99 3.92 0.03 -7.63
N ASP A 100 4.48 -0.40 -8.76
CA ASP A 100 5.20 0.42 -9.74
C ASP A 100 4.41 0.39 -11.06
N PRO A 101 3.52 1.37 -11.31
CA PRO A 101 2.57 1.37 -12.43
C PRO A 101 3.21 1.67 -13.81
#